data_AF-A0A6I0ENQ1-F1
#
_entry.id   AF-A0A6I0ENQ1-F1
#
_cell.length_a   1.000
_cell.length_b   1.000
_cell.length_c   1.000
_cell.angle_alpha   90.00
_cell.angle_beta   90.00
_cell.angle_gamma   90.00
#
_symmetry.space_group_name_H-M   'P 1'
#
loop_
_entity.id
_entity.type
_entity.pdbx_description
1 polymer ?
#
loop_
_entity_poly.entity_id
_entity_poly.type
_entity_poly.pdbx_seq_one_letter_code
_entity_poly.pdbx_strand_id
1 'polypeptide(L)'
;MKCPSRTYAIAGAKTVKVLAQDQNGNSPGWASISFSCTASATVDLNENDNSGGDTSGGLGTVQLLPNLDLRVIPSLVRTGNTTNVNWSAANVQSCTVQGQNGDSWSGLQSPLGGNLSKPITGETTYTLSCLALDGTTLTKTATVRIIPTFQEK
;
A
#
# COMPACT_ATOMS: atom_id res chain seq x y z
N MET A 1 -18.51 -0.40 -17.27
CA MET A 1 -18.35 -1.25 -16.08
C MET A 1 -17.90 -0.37 -14.92
N LYS A 2 -18.55 -0.49 -13.75
CA LYS A 2 -18.19 0.27 -12.54
C LYS A 2 -17.75 -0.75 -11.48
N CYS A 3 -16.48 -0.73 -11.09
CA CYS A 3 -15.99 -1.64 -10.06
C CYS A 3 -16.51 -1.18 -8.68
N PRO A 4 -17.19 -2.04 -7.91
CA PRO A 4 -17.60 -1.69 -6.55
C PRO A 4 -16.36 -1.60 -5.65
N SER A 5 -16.29 -0.57 -4.81
CA SER A 5 -15.26 -0.40 -3.79
C SER A 5 -15.89 -0.37 -2.39
N ARG A 6 -15.20 -0.95 -1.41
CA ARG A 6 -15.61 -0.94 0.00
C ARG A 6 -14.40 -0.83 0.91
N THR A 7 -14.44 0.08 1.86
CA THR A 7 -13.38 0.29 2.86
C THR A 7 -13.78 -0.38 4.18
N TYR A 8 -12.84 -1.10 4.81
CA TYR A 8 -13.05 -1.77 6.09
C TYR A 8 -12.17 -1.11 7.15
N ALA A 9 -12.78 -0.47 8.15
CA ALA A 9 -12.05 0.20 9.24
C ALA A 9 -11.75 -0.71 10.44
N ILE A 10 -12.39 -1.89 10.52
CA ILE A 10 -12.28 -2.79 11.67
C ILE A 10 -11.32 -3.93 11.34
N ALA A 11 -10.40 -4.19 12.27
CA ALA A 11 -9.48 -5.32 12.22
C ALA A 11 -10.19 -6.69 12.08
N GLY A 12 -9.45 -7.70 11.66
CA GLY A 12 -9.91 -9.08 11.52
C GLY A 12 -10.06 -9.54 10.08
N ALA A 13 -10.20 -10.85 9.91
CA ALA A 13 -10.37 -11.50 8.62
C ALA A 13 -11.68 -11.06 7.94
N LYS A 14 -11.59 -10.73 6.66
CA LYS A 14 -12.70 -10.37 5.79
C LYS A 14 -12.71 -11.35 4.63
N THR A 15 -13.90 -11.80 4.26
CA THR A 15 -14.10 -12.69 3.12
C THR A 15 -15.01 -12.00 2.13
N VAL A 16 -14.53 -11.83 0.90
CA VAL A 16 -15.31 -11.30 -0.22
C VAL A 16 -15.72 -12.47 -1.09
N LYS A 17 -17.02 -12.56 -1.34
CA LYS A 17 -17.60 -13.57 -2.24
C LYS A 17 -18.06 -12.89 -3.52
N VAL A 18 -17.69 -13.47 -4.65
CA VAL A 18 -18.13 -13.04 -5.98
C VAL A 18 -18.77 -14.22 -6.69
N LEU A 19 -19.86 -13.95 -7.42
CA LEU A 19 -20.51 -14.95 -8.26
C LEU A 19 -20.66 -14.35 -9.66
N ALA A 20 -20.50 -15.18 -10.68
CA ALA A 20 -20.86 -14.83 -12.05
C ALA A 20 -22.16 -15.55 -12.40
N GLN A 21 -23.15 -14.82 -12.90
CA GLN A 21 -24.41 -15.37 -13.39
C GLN A 21 -24.52 -15.14 -14.89
N ASP A 22 -24.96 -16.17 -15.61
CA ASP A 22 -25.34 -16.02 -17.02
C ASP A 22 -26.72 -15.34 -17.15
N GLN A 23 -27.12 -15.05 -18.40
CA GLN A 23 -28.41 -14.46 -18.73
C GLN A 23 -29.62 -15.32 -18.32
N ASN A 24 -29.40 -16.61 -18.03
CA ASN A 24 -30.41 -17.57 -17.59
C ASN A 24 -30.40 -17.75 -16.05
N GLY A 25 -29.54 -17.03 -15.33
CA GLY A 25 -29.41 -17.10 -13.87
C GLY A 25 -28.53 -18.25 -13.36
N ASN A 26 -27.87 -19.01 -14.23
CA ASN A 26 -26.97 -20.09 -13.82
C ASN A 26 -25.64 -19.51 -13.35
N SER A 27 -25.09 -20.09 -12.27
CA SER A 27 -23.78 -19.70 -11.73
C SER A 27 -22.93 -20.93 -11.41
N PRO A 28 -21.59 -20.86 -11.60
CA PRO A 28 -20.67 -21.92 -11.22
C PRO A 28 -20.44 -22.03 -9.69
N GLY A 29 -21.19 -21.27 -8.89
CA GLY A 29 -20.99 -21.12 -7.45
C GLY A 29 -20.16 -19.88 -7.09
N TRP A 30 -19.99 -19.66 -5.79
CA TRP A 30 -19.30 -18.48 -5.26
C TRP A 30 -17.78 -18.69 -5.25
N ALA A 31 -17.04 -17.77 -5.85
CA ALA A 31 -15.61 -17.63 -5.60
C ALA A 31 -15.41 -16.77 -4.35
N SER A 32 -14.49 -17.18 -3.47
CA SER A 32 -14.20 -16.48 -2.22
C SER A 32 -12.73 -16.09 -2.15
N ILE A 33 -12.45 -14.87 -1.72
CA ILE A 33 -11.11 -14.40 -1.38
C ILE A 33 -11.12 -13.84 0.04
N SER A 34 -10.12 -14.20 0.84
CA SER A 34 -9.99 -13.73 2.21
C SER A 34 -8.76 -12.84 2.36
N PHE A 35 -8.92 -11.76 3.14
CA PHE A 35 -7.83 -10.86 3.51
C PHE A 35 -8.00 -10.46 4.98
N SER A 36 -6.91 -10.11 5.66
CA SER A 36 -6.95 -9.65 7.05
C SER A 36 -6.63 -8.17 7.14
N CYS A 37 -7.50 -7.41 7.82
CA CYS A 37 -7.17 -6.06 8.26
C CYS A 37 -6.50 -6.16 9.64
N THR A 38 -5.30 -5.64 9.81
CA THR A 38 -4.67 -5.53 11.13
C THR A 38 -5.13 -4.24 11.82
N ALA A 39 -5.37 -4.29 13.13
CA ALA A 39 -5.55 -3.07 13.90
C ALA A 39 -4.23 -2.27 13.82
N SER A 40 -4.31 -0.95 13.65
CA SER A 40 -3.17 -0.10 13.97
C SER A 40 -2.88 -0.30 15.45
N ALA A 41 -1.67 -0.74 15.80
CA ALA A 41 -1.27 -0.82 17.19
C ALA A 41 -1.34 0.59 17.78
N THR A 42 -2.23 0.80 18.74
CA THR A 42 -2.14 1.95 19.63
C THR A 42 -0.98 1.66 20.57
N VAL A 43 0.11 2.41 20.42
CA VAL A 43 1.09 2.54 21.50
C VAL A 43 0.41 3.33 22.62
N ASP A 44 -0.14 2.62 23.59
CA ASP A 44 -0.59 3.23 24.85
C ASP A 44 0.66 3.67 25.61
N LEU A 45 1.08 4.93 25.44
CA LEU A 45 2.04 5.56 26.34
C LEU A 45 1.27 6.15 27.52
N ASN A 46 0.90 5.31 28.48
CA ASN A 46 0.43 5.79 29.77
C ASN A 46 1.05 4.95 30.88
N GLU A 47 2.18 5.42 31.42
CA GLU A 47 2.80 4.84 32.60
C GLU A 47 3.10 5.97 33.59
N ASN A 48 2.07 6.31 34.36
CA ASN A 48 2.18 7.07 35.61
C ASN A 48 2.04 6.06 36.76
N ASP A 49 3.05 5.22 36.97
CA ASP A 49 3.15 4.36 38.15
C ASP A 49 4.38 4.75 38.98
N ASN A 50 4.14 5.58 40.00
CA ASN A 50 5.03 5.70 41.15
C ASN A 50 4.72 4.53 42.10
N SER A 51 5.47 3.44 41.98
CA SER A 51 5.54 2.40 43.01
C SER A 51 6.87 1.65 42.88
N GLY A 52 7.70 1.77 43.92
CA GLY A 52 9.01 1.10 44.00
C GLY A 52 8.88 -0.40 44.23
N GLY A 53 9.79 -1.17 43.60
CA GLY A 53 9.98 -2.60 43.87
C GLY A 53 10.77 -3.29 42.76
N ASP A 54 12.04 -3.58 43.01
CA ASP A 54 12.90 -4.44 42.16
C ASP A 54 12.27 -5.82 41.93
N THR A 55 12.07 -6.22 40.67
CA THR A 55 12.34 -7.59 40.20
C THR A 55 12.62 -7.58 38.69
N SER A 56 13.74 -8.21 38.34
CA SER A 56 14.24 -8.42 36.99
C SER A 56 13.23 -9.09 36.05
N GLY A 57 12.75 -8.34 35.07
CA GLY A 57 12.02 -8.84 33.91
C GLY A 57 12.32 -7.91 32.74
N GLY A 58 13.44 -8.15 32.06
CA GLY A 58 13.82 -7.38 30.88
C GLY A 58 12.70 -7.47 29.84
N LEU A 59 11.97 -6.37 29.65
CA LEU A 59 11.12 -6.17 28.49
C LEU A 59 12.03 -6.21 27.27
N GLY A 60 12.15 -7.39 26.65
CA GLY A 60 12.79 -7.51 25.36
C GLY A 60 12.07 -6.58 24.41
N THR A 61 12.76 -5.52 23.98
CA THR A 61 12.25 -4.62 22.96
C THR A 61 12.06 -5.47 21.70
N VAL A 62 10.81 -5.78 21.34
CA VAL A 62 10.51 -6.40 20.05
C VAL A 62 10.88 -5.37 19.00
N GLN A 63 12.06 -5.52 18.41
CA GLN A 63 12.55 -4.62 17.38
C GLN A 63 11.72 -4.82 16.10
N LEU A 64 10.63 -4.06 15.98
CA LEU A 64 9.80 -4.02 14.79
C LEU A 64 10.54 -3.24 13.69
N LEU A 65 11.17 -3.98 12.77
CA LEU A 65 11.84 -3.38 11.63
C LEU A 65 10.79 -2.88 10.60
N PRO A 66 10.88 -1.62 10.17
CA PRO A 66 10.02 -1.11 9.13
C PRO A 66 10.25 -1.81 7.78
N ASN A 67 9.16 -2.12 7.09
CA ASN A 67 9.17 -2.75 5.77
C ASN A 67 8.38 -1.87 4.82
N LEU A 68 9.03 -1.44 3.73
CA LEU A 68 8.40 -0.68 2.66
C LEU A 68 8.47 -1.47 1.35
N ASP A 69 7.34 -1.52 0.64
CA ASP A 69 7.24 -2.00 -0.72
C ASP A 69 6.56 -0.99 -1.63
N LEU A 70 7.13 -0.80 -2.82
CA LEU A 70 6.63 0.10 -3.85
C LEU A 70 6.92 -0.54 -5.21
N ARG A 71 5.90 -0.64 -6.05
CA ARG A 71 5.97 -1.24 -7.39
C ARG A 71 5.13 -0.43 -8.36
N VAL A 72 5.60 -0.40 -9.60
CA VAL A 72 4.88 0.20 -10.73
C VAL A 72 4.68 -0.85 -11.80
N ILE A 73 3.43 -1.07 -12.20
CA ILE A 73 3.07 -2.14 -13.12
C ILE A 73 2.05 -1.62 -14.14
N PRO A 74 2.44 -1.53 -15.43
CA PRO A 74 3.76 -1.81 -16.01
C PRO A 74 4.84 -0.76 -15.70
N SER A 75 6.11 -1.17 -15.61
CA SER A 75 7.27 -0.27 -15.42
C SER A 75 7.82 0.32 -16.71
N LEU A 76 7.31 -0.12 -17.86
CA LEU A 76 7.66 0.37 -19.19
C LEU A 76 6.38 0.63 -19.98
N VAL A 77 6.16 1.88 -20.39
CA VAL A 77 4.93 2.33 -21.05
C VAL A 77 5.21 3.15 -22.29
N ARG A 78 4.24 3.25 -23.21
CA ARG A 78 4.31 4.26 -24.28
C ARG A 78 3.99 5.63 -23.70
N THR A 79 4.53 6.68 -24.31
CA THR A 79 4.15 8.06 -24.01
C THR A 79 2.63 8.22 -24.04
N GLY A 80 2.07 8.80 -22.98
CA GLY A 80 0.63 9.04 -22.81
C GLY A 80 -0.14 7.90 -22.14
N ASN A 81 0.47 6.71 -21.97
CA ASN A 81 -0.16 5.62 -21.23
C ASN A 81 0.00 5.82 -19.71
N THR A 82 -0.78 5.05 -18.94
CA THR A 82 -0.76 5.05 -17.48
C THR A 82 -0.13 3.77 -16.93
N THR A 83 0.23 3.80 -15.64
CA THR A 83 0.70 2.65 -14.86
C THR A 83 -0.14 2.51 -13.59
N ASN A 84 -0.10 1.35 -12.94
CA ASN A 84 -0.60 1.20 -11.58
C ASN A 84 0.54 1.31 -10.58
N VAL A 85 0.36 2.15 -9.57
CA VAL A 85 1.29 2.34 -8.47
C VAL A 85 0.77 1.59 -7.25
N ASN A 86 1.53 0.58 -6.84
CA ASN A 86 1.19 -0.31 -5.73
C ASN A 86 2.21 -0.12 -4.62
N TRP A 87 1.74 0.07 -3.39
CA TRP A 87 2.64 0.16 -2.25
C TRP A 87 2.04 -0.47 -1.00
N SER A 88 2.92 -0.87 -0.09
CA SER A 88 2.57 -1.33 1.25
C SER A 88 3.69 -0.99 2.21
N ALA A 89 3.35 -0.53 3.40
CA ALA A 89 4.30 -0.27 4.47
C ALA A 89 3.82 -0.86 5.79
N ALA A 90 4.74 -1.43 6.55
CA ALA A 90 4.50 -2.02 7.86
C ALA A 90 5.47 -1.45 8.91
N ASN A 91 5.03 -1.41 10.17
CA ASN A 91 5.78 -0.83 11.30
C ASN A 91 6.17 0.65 11.09
N VAL A 92 5.26 1.41 10.50
CA VAL A 92 5.40 2.85 10.22
C VAL A 92 4.13 3.60 10.64
N GLN A 93 4.25 4.88 10.98
CA GLN A 93 3.15 5.75 11.41
C GLN A 93 2.33 6.29 10.23
N SER A 94 3.00 6.79 9.19
CA SER A 94 2.35 7.41 8.04
C SER A 94 3.20 7.26 6.78
N CYS A 95 2.56 7.32 5.62
CA CYS A 95 3.22 7.22 4.32
C CYS A 95 2.55 8.14 3.29
N THR A 96 3.38 8.68 2.41
CA THR A 96 2.98 9.47 1.25
C THR A 96 3.74 8.98 0.02
N VAL A 97 3.05 8.86 -1.10
CA VAL A 97 3.65 8.56 -2.40
C VAL A 97 3.57 9.81 -3.26
N GLN A 98 4.69 10.22 -3.84
CA GLN A 98 4.76 11.35 -4.76
C GLN A 98 5.37 10.90 -6.09
N GLY A 99 4.69 11.23 -7.19
CA GLY A 99 5.19 11.03 -8.54
C GLY A 99 5.68 12.35 -9.15
N GLN A 100 6.74 12.28 -9.95
CA GLN A 100 7.24 13.45 -10.71
C GLN A 100 6.21 14.03 -11.69
N ASN A 101 5.20 13.26 -12.06
CA ASN A 101 4.07 13.67 -12.89
C ASN A 101 2.96 14.41 -12.09
N GLY A 102 3.20 14.72 -10.81
CA GLY A 102 2.26 15.41 -9.93
C GLY A 102 1.16 14.52 -9.37
N ASP A 103 1.36 13.20 -9.37
CA ASP A 103 0.53 12.28 -8.60
C ASP A 103 0.93 12.31 -7.13
N SER A 104 -0.07 12.25 -6.25
CA SER A 104 0.15 12.17 -4.81
C SER A 104 -0.91 11.31 -4.15
N TRP A 105 -0.47 10.37 -3.33
CA TRP A 105 -1.34 9.51 -2.55
C TRP A 105 -0.85 9.40 -1.11
N SER A 106 -1.77 9.23 -0.17
CA SER A 106 -1.46 9.01 1.24
C SER A 106 -2.03 7.67 1.71
N GLY A 107 -1.42 7.12 2.75
CA GLY A 107 -1.85 5.88 3.38
C GLY A 107 -0.76 4.82 3.39
N LEU A 108 -0.90 3.84 4.29
CA LEU A 108 0.09 2.79 4.49
C LEU A 108 0.09 1.73 3.39
N GLN A 109 -0.98 1.65 2.59
CA GLN A 109 -1.10 0.70 1.49
C GLN A 109 -1.98 1.27 0.37
N SER A 110 -1.72 0.84 -0.86
CA SER A 110 -2.59 1.11 -2.02
C SER A 110 -3.85 0.22 -2.01
N PRO A 111 -4.92 0.60 -2.72
CA PRO A 111 -6.00 -0.33 -3.05
C PRO A 111 -5.50 -1.59 -3.76
N LEU A 112 -6.30 -2.66 -3.73
CA LEU A 112 -6.04 -3.85 -4.54
C LEU A 112 -5.98 -3.46 -6.02
N GLY A 113 -4.90 -3.84 -6.70
CA GLY A 113 -4.64 -3.44 -8.09
C GLY A 113 -3.85 -2.12 -8.24
N GLY A 114 -3.66 -1.37 -7.15
CA GLY A 114 -2.88 -0.13 -7.14
C GLY A 114 -3.71 1.11 -7.50
N ASN A 115 -3.07 2.27 -7.41
CA ASN A 115 -3.65 3.51 -7.91
C ASN A 115 -3.23 3.76 -9.35
N LEU A 116 -4.18 4.10 -10.20
CA LEU A 116 -3.92 4.47 -11.57
C LEU A 116 -3.20 5.82 -11.61
N SER A 117 -2.07 5.88 -12.32
CA SER A 117 -1.32 7.11 -12.50
C SER A 117 -2.01 8.08 -13.47
N LYS A 118 -1.60 9.34 -13.42
CA LYS A 118 -1.75 10.25 -14.58
C LYS A 118 -0.96 9.72 -15.79
N PRO A 119 -1.28 10.21 -17.00
CA PRO A 119 -0.53 9.88 -18.22
C PRO A 119 0.98 10.13 -18.06
N ILE A 120 1.78 9.14 -18.45
CA ILE A 120 3.24 9.19 -18.37
C ILE A 120 3.78 9.74 -19.70
N THR A 121 4.26 10.99 -19.67
CA THR A 121 4.81 11.67 -20.86
C THR A 121 6.34 11.68 -20.90
N GLY A 122 6.99 11.47 -19.75
CA GLY A 122 8.43 11.29 -19.59
C GLY A 122 8.74 10.15 -18.62
N GLU A 123 10.03 9.80 -18.48
CA GLU A 123 10.46 8.91 -17.39
C GLU A 123 9.99 9.50 -16.06
N THR A 124 9.24 8.71 -15.30
CA THR A 124 8.57 9.17 -14.08
C THR A 124 8.98 8.29 -12.92
N THR A 125 9.60 8.90 -11.91
CA THR A 125 9.94 8.24 -10.65
C THR A 125 8.87 8.53 -9.60
N TYR A 126 8.40 7.48 -8.96
CA TYR A 126 7.55 7.50 -7.78
C TYR A 126 8.40 7.29 -6.54
N THR A 127 8.17 8.12 -5.53
CA THR A 127 8.85 8.05 -4.23
C THR A 127 7.80 7.82 -3.14
N LEU A 128 7.90 6.70 -2.45
CA LEU A 128 7.19 6.41 -1.20
C LEU A 128 8.02 6.93 -0.05
N SER A 129 7.50 7.89 0.70
CA SER A 129 8.10 8.45 1.91
C SER A 129 7.23 8.11 3.12
N CYS A 130 7.81 7.40 4.09
CA CYS A 130 7.13 6.95 5.29
C CYS A 130 7.85 7.42 6.56
N LEU A 131 7.07 7.75 7.59
CA LEU A 131 7.57 8.02 8.94
C LEU A 131 7.48 6.72 9.76
N ALA A 132 8.63 6.19 10.19
CA ALA A 132 8.70 5.02 11.05
C ALA A 132 8.25 5.33 12.48
N LEU A 133 7.99 4.29 13.28
CA LEU A 133 7.50 4.44 14.65
C LEU A 133 8.49 5.17 15.58
N ASP A 134 9.78 5.05 15.28
CA ASP A 134 10.89 5.73 15.96
C ASP A 134 11.10 7.19 15.50
N GLY A 135 10.27 7.69 14.58
CA GLY A 135 10.39 9.02 13.98
C GLY A 135 11.36 9.10 12.80
N THR A 136 12.01 8.00 12.41
CA THR A 136 12.90 7.97 11.25
C THR A 136 12.11 8.07 9.95
N THR A 137 12.59 8.87 8.99
CA THR A 137 11.99 8.90 7.64
C THR A 137 12.62 7.85 6.74
N LEU A 138 11.80 7.02 6.13
CA LEU A 138 12.19 5.97 5.19
C LEU A 138 11.64 6.27 3.82
N THR A 139 12.43 5.97 2.79
CA THR A 139 12.03 6.20 1.41
C THR A 139 12.26 4.97 0.54
N LYS A 140 11.37 4.76 -0.44
CA LYS A 140 11.53 3.75 -1.49
C LYS A 140 11.10 4.34 -2.81
N THR A 141 11.81 4.01 -3.88
CA THR A 141 11.53 4.56 -5.22
C THR A 141 11.19 3.46 -6.22
N ALA A 142 10.39 3.80 -7.21
CA ALA A 142 10.07 2.96 -8.36
C ALA A 142 9.94 3.84 -9.60
N THR A 143 10.59 3.45 -10.69
CA THR A 143 10.67 4.27 -11.92
C THR A 143 9.92 3.62 -13.06
N VAL A 144 9.10 4.42 -13.75
CA VAL A 144 8.43 4.08 -15.00
C VAL A 144 9.23 4.67 -16.14
N ARG A 145 9.64 3.83 -17.08
CA ARG A 145 10.37 4.22 -18.28
C ARG A 145 9.43 4.31 -19.48
N ILE A 146 9.85 5.05 -20.50
CA ILE A 146 9.13 5.16 -21.76
C ILE A 146 9.75 4.25 -22.81
N ILE A 147 8.90 3.58 -23.58
CA ILE A 147 9.30 2.82 -24.77
C ILE A 147 9.88 3.80 -25.79
N PRO A 148 11.16 3.67 -26.17
CA PRO A 148 11.75 4.54 -27.18
C PRO A 148 11.04 4.33 -28.52
N THR A 149 10.65 5.41 -29.17
CA THR A 149 10.21 5.37 -30.57
C THR A 149 11.44 5.46 -31.45
N PHE A 150 11.77 4.38 -32.16
CA PHE A 150 12.77 4.46 -33.22
C PHE A 150 12.26 5.41 -34.30
N GLN A 151 13.06 6.42 -34.64
CA GLN A 151 12.83 7.31 -35.78
C GLN A 151 14.00 7.07 -36.73
N GLU A 152 13.73 6.36 -37.82
CA GLU A 152 14.68 6.24 -38.92
C GLU A 152 14.68 7.57 -39.68
N LYS A 153 15.86 8.14 -39.88
CA LYS A 153 16.06 9.41 -40.58
C LYS A 153 16.75 9.17 -41.91
#